data_AF-A0AB36F4G9-F1
#
_entry.id   AF-A0AB36F4G9-F1
#
_cell.length_a   1.000
_cell.length_b   1.000
_cell.length_c   1.000
_cell.angle_alpha   90.00
_cell.angle_beta   90.00
_cell.angle_gamma   90.00
#
_symmetry.space_group_name_H-M   'P 1'
#
loop_
_entity.id
_entity.type
_entity.pdbx_description
1 polymer ?
#
loop_
_entity_poly.entity_id
_entity_poly.type
_entity_poly.pdbx_seq_one_letter_code
_entity_poly.pdbx_strand_id
1 'polypeptide(L)'
;HDQRGEPWREALARLGLHALVRFDSVAPPLDGEPRLYDSLALLLERGRPQLQRLVDDQQAQRRLRRQAGERLVAELLLDVAACRRSVATEASALLAATEALRQQVRQREQRCVEALLRLYAFSREDAAASDLPLLDGRWGDDLFNPETLRQLGVRLGSGVAAGAAAGAGVDLLVGGLTLGAAAAIGALAGGAWQTVGHYGQRLLGKLRGHRELTVDDGILRLLALRQMELLRALELRGHAAFEAIRVDAPADEQWRQGKLPAALGKARAHPEWSSLNPGAELEQAERQAELERLAAELAA
;
A
#
# COMPACT_ATOMS: atom_id res chain seq x y z
N HIS A 1 24.87 -4.17 -27.65
CA HIS A 1 23.83 -4.72 -28.55
C HIS A 1 23.54 -3.82 -29.78
N ASP A 2 24.38 -2.82 -30.09
CA ASP A 2 24.03 -1.72 -31.02
C ASP A 2 24.58 -1.87 -32.46
N GLN A 3 25.40 -2.89 -32.73
CA GLN A 3 26.23 -2.93 -33.95
C GLN A 3 25.54 -3.46 -35.22
N ARG A 4 24.25 -3.85 -35.18
CA ARG A 4 23.55 -4.41 -36.37
C ARG A 4 22.47 -3.51 -36.98
N GLY A 5 22.05 -2.41 -36.32
CA GLY A 5 20.94 -1.59 -36.82
C GLY A 5 21.25 -0.75 -38.06
N GLU A 6 22.47 -0.23 -38.15
CA GLU A 6 22.98 0.58 -39.28
C GLU A 6 23.06 -0.22 -40.60
N PRO A 7 23.72 -1.40 -40.64
CA PRO A 7 23.80 -2.22 -41.86
C PRO A 7 22.43 -2.62 -42.42
N TRP A 8 21.47 -2.95 -41.55
CA TRP A 8 20.11 -3.29 -41.97
C TRP A 8 19.35 -2.09 -42.55
N ARG A 9 19.56 -0.89 -41.99
CA ARG A 9 18.94 0.33 -42.50
C ARG A 9 19.44 0.66 -43.90
N GLU A 10 20.75 0.54 -44.15
CA GLU A 10 21.31 0.71 -45.48
C GLU A 10 20.80 -0.35 -46.47
N ALA A 11 20.74 -1.62 -46.06
CA ALA A 11 20.25 -2.69 -46.93
C ALA A 11 18.78 -2.49 -47.33
N LEU A 12 17.92 -2.09 -46.39
CA LEU A 12 16.50 -1.81 -46.64
C LEU A 12 16.31 -0.54 -47.50
N ALA A 13 17.12 0.50 -47.28
CA ALA A 13 17.09 1.70 -48.10
C ALA A 13 17.49 1.43 -49.57
N ARG A 14 18.45 0.53 -49.81
CA ARG A 14 18.82 0.08 -51.18
C ARG A 14 17.69 -0.67 -51.89
N LEU A 15 16.74 -1.24 -51.14
CA LEU A 15 15.54 -1.90 -51.65
C LEU A 15 14.34 -0.94 -51.77
N GLY A 16 14.52 0.37 -51.55
CA GLY A 16 13.46 1.38 -51.62
C GLY A 16 12.58 1.48 -50.37
N LEU A 17 12.93 0.79 -49.28
CA LEU A 17 12.21 0.83 -48.01
C LEU A 17 12.81 1.93 -47.12
N HIS A 18 12.30 3.15 -47.25
CA HIS A 18 12.79 4.33 -46.53
C HIS A 18 12.07 4.59 -45.20
N ALA A 19 10.91 3.97 -44.98
CA ALA A 19 10.16 4.05 -43.73
C ALA A 19 10.57 2.89 -42.81
N LEU A 20 11.34 3.20 -41.76
CA LEU A 20 11.78 2.23 -40.75
C LEU A 20 11.33 2.67 -39.37
N VAL A 21 10.57 1.80 -38.68
CA VAL A 21 10.24 1.97 -37.26
C VAL A 21 11.04 0.93 -36.47
N ARG A 22 11.92 1.39 -35.57
CA ARG A 22 12.62 0.48 -34.65
C ARG A 22 11.74 0.26 -33.43
N PHE A 23 11.53 -1.00 -33.09
CA PHE A 23 10.85 -1.40 -31.86
C PHE A 23 11.69 -2.48 -31.19
N ASP A 24 12.05 -2.28 -29.93
CA ASP A 24 12.68 -3.31 -29.11
C ASP A 24 11.56 -4.14 -28.47
N SER A 25 11.43 -5.39 -28.90
CA SER A 25 10.43 -6.31 -28.36
C SER A 25 10.87 -7.02 -27.07
N VAL A 26 12.14 -6.85 -26.68
CA VAL A 26 12.74 -7.50 -25.50
C VAL A 26 12.80 -6.53 -24.33
N ALA A 27 13.08 -5.25 -24.59
CA ALA A 27 13.04 -4.18 -23.60
C ALA A 27 12.50 -2.87 -24.21
N PRO A 28 11.20 -2.80 -24.56
CA PRO A 28 10.60 -1.57 -25.08
C PRO A 28 10.78 -0.42 -24.06
N PRO A 29 11.08 0.81 -24.50
CA PRO A 29 11.06 1.96 -23.58
C PRO A 29 9.65 2.16 -23.00
N LEU A 30 9.53 2.96 -21.92
CA LEU A 30 8.25 3.20 -21.20
C LEU A 30 7.08 3.60 -22.13
N ASP A 31 7.37 4.32 -23.22
CA ASP A 31 6.41 4.73 -24.26
C ASP A 31 6.56 3.95 -25.58
N GLY A 32 7.21 2.78 -25.57
CA GLY A 32 7.58 2.04 -26.77
C GLY A 32 6.38 1.62 -27.63
N GLU A 33 5.33 1.10 -27.00
CA GLU A 33 4.09 0.72 -27.67
C GLU A 33 3.30 1.92 -28.21
N PRO A 34 3.01 2.99 -27.41
CA PRO A 34 2.44 4.22 -27.94
C PRO A 34 3.22 4.80 -29.11
N ARG A 35 4.56 4.87 -28.99
CA ARG A 35 5.44 5.36 -30.07
C ARG A 35 5.39 4.48 -31.31
N LEU A 36 5.25 3.17 -31.15
CA LEU A 36 5.06 2.24 -32.27
C LEU A 36 3.75 2.55 -32.99
N TYR A 37 2.65 2.71 -32.27
CA TYR A 37 1.34 3.03 -32.88
C TYR A 37 1.33 4.41 -33.54
N ASP A 38 1.96 5.42 -32.92
CA ASP A 38 2.11 6.74 -33.52
C ASP A 38 2.92 6.67 -34.81
N SER A 39 4.03 5.92 -34.81
CA SER A 39 4.86 5.73 -35.99
C SER A 39 4.12 4.95 -37.09
N LEU A 40 3.32 3.94 -36.73
CA LEU A 40 2.48 3.20 -37.67
C LEU A 40 1.37 4.08 -38.24
N ALA A 41 0.78 4.97 -37.44
CA ALA A 41 -0.25 5.90 -37.87
C ALA A 41 0.25 6.93 -38.89
N LEU A 42 1.55 7.28 -38.84
CA LEU A 42 2.20 8.11 -39.86
C LEU A 42 2.37 7.38 -41.21
N LEU A 43 2.54 6.05 -41.18
CA LEU A 43 2.73 5.22 -42.38
C LEU A 43 1.42 4.69 -42.96
N LEU A 44 0.39 4.52 -42.12
CA LEU A 44 -0.89 3.92 -42.45
C LEU A 44 -2.03 4.91 -42.20
N GLU A 45 -2.11 5.97 -43.01
CA GLU A 45 -3.08 7.06 -42.85
C GLU A 45 -4.53 6.57 -42.73
N ARG A 46 -4.93 5.59 -43.54
CA ARG A 46 -6.29 4.97 -43.49
C ARG A 46 -6.54 4.16 -42.21
N GLY A 47 -5.49 3.65 -41.59
CA GLY A 47 -5.55 2.85 -40.35
C GLY A 47 -5.46 3.69 -39.06
N ARG A 48 -5.21 5.00 -39.19
CA ARG A 48 -5.05 5.91 -38.05
C ARG A 48 -6.22 5.89 -37.06
N PRO A 49 -7.50 5.89 -37.49
CA PRO A 49 -8.63 5.81 -36.55
C PRO A 49 -8.69 4.50 -35.74
N GLN A 50 -8.24 3.39 -36.32
CA GLN A 50 -8.19 2.08 -35.66
C GLN A 50 -7.06 2.05 -34.64
N LEU A 51 -5.87 2.53 -35.01
CA LEU A 51 -4.72 2.63 -34.13
C LEU A 51 -4.98 3.56 -32.94
N GLN A 52 -5.62 4.71 -33.17
CA GLN A 52 -5.98 5.63 -32.09
C GLN A 52 -6.93 4.96 -31.08
N ARG A 53 -7.96 4.25 -31.54
CA ARG A 53 -8.86 3.51 -30.65
C ARG A 53 -8.12 2.47 -29.80
N LEU A 54 -7.12 1.80 -30.35
CA LEU A 54 -6.29 0.84 -29.62
C LEU A 54 -5.43 1.54 -28.55
N VAL A 55 -4.86 2.70 -28.86
CA VAL A 55 -4.10 3.50 -27.88
C VAL A 55 -5.03 3.96 -26.75
N ASP A 56 -6.20 4.49 -27.09
CA ASP A 56 -7.17 5.00 -26.11
C ASP A 56 -7.67 3.89 -25.17
N ASP A 57 -7.97 2.71 -25.72
CA ASP A 57 -8.38 1.54 -24.94
C ASP A 57 -7.27 1.08 -23.99
N GLN A 58 -6.03 0.96 -24.47
CA GLN A 58 -4.90 0.60 -23.61
C GLN A 58 -4.65 1.61 -22.49
N GLN A 59 -4.77 2.91 -22.78
CA GLN A 59 -4.68 3.93 -21.74
C GLN A 59 -5.81 3.81 -20.71
N ALA A 60 -7.03 3.49 -21.14
CA ALA A 60 -8.14 3.24 -20.24
C ALA A 60 -7.89 2.00 -19.35
N GLN A 61 -7.43 0.89 -19.94
CA GLN A 61 -7.06 -0.33 -19.20
C GLN A 61 -5.94 -0.06 -18.18
N ARG A 62 -4.92 0.73 -18.54
CA ARG A 62 -3.85 1.13 -17.61
C ARG A 62 -4.40 1.92 -16.42
N ARG A 63 -5.28 2.90 -16.66
CA ARG A 63 -5.93 3.68 -15.59
C ARG A 63 -6.77 2.79 -14.66
N LEU A 64 -7.58 1.89 -15.23
CA LEU A 64 -8.40 0.97 -14.44
C LEU A 64 -7.55 0.01 -13.60
N ARG A 65 -6.47 -0.52 -14.17
CA ARG A 65 -5.55 -1.41 -13.45
C ARG A 65 -4.84 -0.69 -12.31
N ARG A 66 -4.38 0.54 -12.53
CA ARG A 66 -3.76 1.37 -11.48
C ARG A 66 -4.74 1.63 -10.32
N GLN A 67 -5.96 2.07 -10.63
CA GLN A 67 -7.01 2.30 -9.63
C GLN A 67 -7.34 1.02 -8.84
N ALA A 68 -7.40 -0.13 -9.51
CA ALA A 68 -7.60 -1.42 -8.84
C ALA A 68 -6.42 -1.77 -7.92
N GLY A 69 -5.19 -1.46 -8.31
CA GLY A 69 -3.99 -1.63 -7.48
C GLY A 69 -4.01 -0.75 -6.24
N GLU A 70 -4.31 0.55 -6.41
CA GLU A 70 -4.45 1.51 -5.31
C GLU A 70 -5.54 1.07 -4.32
N ARG A 71 -6.68 0.56 -4.82
CA ARG A 71 -7.74 0.00 -3.98
C ARG A 71 -7.28 -1.22 -3.17
N LEU A 72 -6.51 -2.14 -3.75
CA LEU A 72 -5.97 -3.30 -3.02
C LEU A 72 -5.06 -2.88 -1.86
N VAL A 73 -4.22 -1.87 -2.09
CA VAL A 73 -3.34 -1.31 -1.05
C VAL A 73 -4.16 -0.60 0.03
N ALA A 74 -5.14 0.22 -0.36
CA ALA A 74 -6.05 0.87 0.57
C ALA A 74 -6.79 -0.15 1.46
N GLU A 75 -7.24 -1.26 0.87
CA GLU A 75 -7.94 -2.32 1.61
C GLU A 75 -7.03 -3.03 2.62
N LEU A 76 -5.77 -3.29 2.26
CA LEU A 76 -4.76 -3.80 3.19
C LEU A 76 -4.60 -2.85 4.39
N LEU A 77 -4.39 -1.56 4.13
CA LEU A 77 -4.13 -0.57 5.18
C LEU A 77 -5.35 -0.39 6.10
N LEU A 78 -6.55 -0.37 5.51
CA LEU A 78 -7.80 -0.25 6.26
C LEU A 78 -8.04 -1.48 7.12
N ASP A 79 -7.84 -2.70 6.59
CA ASP A 79 -7.96 -3.94 7.35
C ASP A 79 -6.97 -3.98 8.54
N VAL A 80 -5.73 -3.56 8.33
CA VAL A 80 -4.69 -3.57 9.37
C VAL A 80 -4.97 -2.48 10.42
N ALA A 81 -5.44 -1.30 10.02
CA ALA A 81 -5.78 -0.22 10.94
C ALA A 81 -7.01 -0.54 11.81
N ALA A 82 -8.00 -1.22 11.25
CA ALA A 82 -9.19 -1.67 11.97
C ALA A 82 -8.97 -2.97 12.78
N CYS A 83 -7.84 -3.66 12.59
CA CYS A 83 -7.57 -4.91 13.31
C CYS A 83 -7.40 -4.67 14.81
N ARG A 84 -8.20 -5.37 15.62
CA ARG A 84 -8.24 -5.21 17.08
C ARG A 84 -8.48 -6.55 17.76
N ARG A 85 -7.69 -6.85 18.80
CA ARG A 85 -7.87 -8.06 19.62
C ARG A 85 -8.02 -7.73 21.10
N SER A 86 -9.07 -8.25 21.72
CA SER A 86 -9.22 -8.23 23.18
C SER A 86 -8.50 -9.45 23.77
N VAL A 87 -7.59 -9.22 24.71
CA VAL A 87 -6.70 -10.25 25.28
C VAL A 87 -6.71 -10.14 26.79
N ALA A 88 -6.63 -11.26 27.50
CA ALA A 88 -6.44 -11.25 28.95
C ALA A 88 -5.14 -10.52 29.34
N THR A 89 -5.11 -9.92 30.54
CA THR A 89 -3.96 -9.12 30.99
C THR A 89 -2.73 -9.97 31.38
N GLU A 90 -2.83 -11.30 31.33
CA GLU A 90 -1.74 -12.22 31.60
C GLU A 90 -0.61 -12.09 30.56
N ALA A 91 0.64 -12.09 31.02
CA ALA A 91 1.81 -11.88 30.14
C ALA A 91 1.95 -12.95 29.05
N SER A 92 1.68 -14.22 29.37
CA SER A 92 1.70 -15.35 28.43
C SER A 92 0.66 -15.17 27.32
N ALA A 93 -0.57 -14.81 27.68
CA ALA A 93 -1.67 -14.55 26.77
C ALA A 93 -1.40 -13.33 25.88
N LEU A 94 -0.80 -12.27 26.43
CA LEU A 94 -0.43 -11.08 25.68
C LEU A 94 0.64 -11.37 24.62
N LEU A 95 1.67 -12.15 24.97
CA LEU A 95 2.73 -12.56 24.04
C LEU A 95 2.16 -13.43 22.90
N ALA A 96 1.35 -14.43 23.25
CA ALA A 96 0.73 -15.30 22.25
C ALA A 96 -0.20 -14.53 21.30
N ALA A 97 -1.01 -13.59 21.82
CA ALA A 97 -1.89 -12.77 21.01
C ALA A 97 -1.14 -11.76 20.13
N THR A 98 -0.01 -11.23 20.61
CA THR A 98 0.88 -10.36 19.83
C THR A 98 1.46 -11.12 18.64
N GLU A 99 1.96 -12.33 18.85
CA GLU A 99 2.51 -13.15 17.76
C GLU A 99 1.43 -13.56 16.76
N ALA A 100 0.24 -13.92 17.24
CA ALA A 100 -0.89 -14.20 16.37
C ALA A 100 -1.29 -12.97 15.51
N LEU A 101 -1.31 -11.77 16.09
CA LEU A 101 -1.58 -10.53 15.36
C LEU A 101 -0.51 -10.29 14.28
N ARG A 102 0.77 -10.44 14.63
CA ARG A 102 1.89 -10.30 13.68
C ARG A 102 1.77 -11.26 12.50
N GLN A 103 1.46 -12.52 12.75
CA GLN A 103 1.26 -13.52 11.70
C GLN A 103 0.07 -13.16 10.80
N GLN A 104 -1.02 -12.67 11.36
CA GLN A 104 -2.20 -12.25 10.58
C GLN A 104 -1.90 -11.05 9.68
N VAL A 105 -1.15 -10.07 10.17
CA VAL A 105 -0.74 -8.92 9.36
C VAL A 105 0.18 -9.38 8.22
N ARG A 106 1.17 -10.26 8.50
CA ARG A 106 2.05 -10.83 7.45
C ARG A 106 1.25 -11.59 6.39
N GLN A 107 0.28 -12.41 6.80
CA GLN A 107 -0.59 -13.13 5.87
C GLN A 107 -1.49 -12.18 5.06
N ARG A 108 -1.96 -11.09 5.67
CA ARG A 108 -2.79 -10.09 4.98
C ARG A 108 -1.99 -9.29 3.96
N GLU A 109 -0.75 -8.94 4.29
CA GLU A 109 0.20 -8.33 3.37
C GLU A 109 0.49 -9.28 2.20
N GLN A 110 0.80 -10.55 2.48
CA GLN A 110 1.10 -11.54 1.44
C GLN A 110 -0.07 -11.70 0.45
N ARG A 111 -1.31 -11.73 0.95
CA ARG A 111 -2.51 -11.76 0.09
C ARG A 111 -2.63 -10.51 -0.80
N CYS A 112 -2.26 -9.34 -0.28
CA CYS A 112 -2.21 -8.10 -1.07
C CYS A 112 -1.18 -8.20 -2.19
N VAL A 113 0.04 -8.64 -1.87
CA VAL A 113 1.11 -8.85 -2.86
C VAL A 113 0.67 -9.82 -3.95
N GLU A 114 0.08 -10.95 -3.58
CA GLU A 114 -0.44 -11.92 -4.56
C GLU A 114 -1.57 -11.36 -5.43
N ALA A 115 -2.43 -10.50 -4.88
CA ALA A 115 -3.48 -9.84 -5.64
C ALA A 115 -2.90 -8.82 -6.63
N LEU A 116 -1.89 -8.05 -6.22
CA LEU A 116 -1.15 -7.12 -7.08
C LEU A 116 -0.42 -7.85 -8.20
N LEU A 117 0.30 -8.93 -7.90
CA LEU A 117 0.97 -9.75 -8.92
C LEU A 117 -0.03 -10.31 -9.94
N ARG A 118 -1.17 -10.86 -9.47
CA ARG A 118 -2.23 -11.35 -10.36
C ARG A 118 -2.85 -10.24 -11.21
N LEU A 119 -3.08 -9.07 -10.63
CA LEU A 119 -3.64 -7.90 -11.33
C LEU A 119 -2.74 -7.43 -12.50
N TYR A 120 -1.42 -7.56 -12.34
CA TYR A 120 -0.44 -7.24 -13.37
C TYR A 120 0.05 -8.47 -14.17
N ALA A 121 -0.59 -9.63 -13.97
CA ALA A 121 -0.26 -10.89 -14.62
C ALA A 121 1.19 -11.36 -14.44
N PHE A 122 1.82 -11.06 -13.30
CA PHE A 122 3.13 -11.60 -12.92
C PHE A 122 2.98 -12.94 -12.21
N SER A 123 3.80 -13.93 -12.60
CA SER A 123 3.96 -15.13 -11.77
C SER A 123 4.87 -14.84 -10.57
N ARG A 124 4.79 -15.65 -9.52
CA ARG A 124 5.69 -15.55 -8.35
C ARG A 124 7.15 -15.80 -8.74
N GLU A 125 7.40 -16.68 -9.71
CA GLU A 125 8.72 -17.03 -10.19
C GLU A 125 9.33 -15.87 -10.98
N ASP A 126 8.53 -15.23 -11.84
CA ASP A 126 8.95 -14.02 -12.55
C ASP A 126 9.23 -12.89 -11.58
N ALA A 127 8.42 -12.74 -10.54
CA ALA A 127 8.61 -11.73 -9.51
C ALA A 127 9.95 -11.90 -8.75
N ALA A 128 10.32 -13.14 -8.44
CA ALA A 128 11.59 -13.49 -7.79
C ALA A 128 12.79 -13.36 -8.74
N ALA A 129 12.65 -13.77 -10.00
CA ALA A 129 13.71 -13.64 -11.00
C ALA A 129 13.97 -12.19 -11.42
N SER A 130 13.02 -11.30 -11.16
CA SER A 130 13.09 -9.92 -11.61
C SER A 130 13.78 -8.98 -10.62
N ASP A 131 14.33 -9.37 -9.49
CA ASP A 131 14.86 -8.41 -8.47
C ASP A 131 13.83 -7.31 -8.13
N LEU A 132 12.53 -7.64 -8.06
CA LEU A 132 11.55 -6.68 -7.53
C LEU A 132 11.98 -6.32 -6.10
N PRO A 133 12.04 -5.03 -5.74
CA PRO A 133 12.55 -4.62 -4.44
C PRO A 133 11.84 -5.40 -3.33
N LEU A 134 12.62 -5.92 -2.38
CA LEU A 134 12.17 -6.60 -1.17
C LEU A 134 11.64 -8.05 -1.33
N LEU A 135 11.63 -8.66 -2.54
CA LEU A 135 11.14 -10.03 -2.75
C LEU A 135 12.15 -11.16 -2.47
N ASP A 136 13.41 -10.87 -2.18
CA ASP A 136 14.49 -11.85 -1.90
C ASP A 136 14.34 -12.53 -0.51
N GLY A 137 13.19 -13.12 -0.22
CA GLY A 137 12.89 -13.82 1.04
C GLY A 137 12.74 -12.91 2.26
N ARG A 138 13.13 -11.64 2.17
CA ARG A 138 13.06 -10.65 3.26
C ARG A 138 11.68 -10.00 3.41
N TRP A 139 10.77 -10.20 2.45
CA TRP A 139 9.48 -9.52 2.42
C TRP A 139 8.67 -9.77 3.69
N GLY A 140 8.51 -11.04 4.04
CA GLY A 140 7.71 -11.45 5.18
C GLY A 140 8.42 -11.21 6.50
N ASP A 141 9.73 -11.47 6.57
CA ASP A 141 10.50 -11.57 7.82
C ASP A 141 10.70 -10.23 8.55
N ASP A 142 10.76 -9.14 7.79
CA ASP A 142 11.27 -7.85 8.28
C ASP A 142 10.18 -6.85 8.71
N LEU A 143 8.89 -7.18 8.57
CA LEU A 143 7.78 -6.23 8.81
C LEU A 143 7.79 -5.61 10.21
N PHE A 144 8.24 -6.36 11.22
CA PHE A 144 8.26 -5.92 12.63
C PHE A 144 9.68 -5.66 13.16
N ASN A 145 10.67 -5.53 12.27
CA ASN A 145 12.03 -5.20 12.64
C ASN A 145 12.22 -3.68 12.71
N PRO A 146 12.72 -3.11 13.83
CA PRO A 146 12.92 -1.68 13.97
C PRO A 146 13.95 -1.09 13.00
N GLU A 147 14.94 -1.89 12.56
CA GLU A 147 15.95 -1.39 11.60
C GLU A 147 15.34 -1.12 10.23
N THR A 148 14.34 -1.89 9.80
CA THR A 148 13.62 -1.72 8.54
C THR A 148 12.84 -0.42 8.51
N LEU A 149 12.18 -0.10 9.62
CA LEU A 149 11.46 1.17 9.79
C LEU A 149 12.43 2.36 9.68
N ARG A 150 13.63 2.24 10.27
CA ARG A 150 14.67 3.26 10.17
C ARG A 150 15.24 3.39 8.76
N GLN A 151 15.53 2.27 8.09
CA GLN A 151 16.05 2.25 6.72
C GLN A 151 15.09 2.89 5.73
N LEU A 152 13.78 2.75 5.94
CA LEU A 152 12.75 3.39 5.12
C LEU A 152 12.42 4.83 5.56
N GLY A 153 13.17 5.38 6.51
CA GLY A 153 13.04 6.77 6.95
C GLY A 153 11.79 7.05 7.77
N VAL A 154 11.10 6.03 8.29
CA VAL A 154 9.90 6.20 9.13
C VAL A 154 10.34 6.70 10.50
N ARG A 155 9.98 7.96 10.82
CA ARG A 155 10.27 8.54 12.13
C ARG A 155 9.31 7.98 13.17
N LEU A 156 9.78 7.01 13.94
CA LEU A 156 9.11 6.60 15.18
C LEU A 156 9.14 7.78 16.15
N GLY A 157 7.97 8.29 16.52
CA GLY A 157 7.86 9.44 17.42
C GLY A 157 8.59 9.18 18.74
N SER A 158 9.21 10.22 19.31
CA SER A 158 10.07 10.17 20.50
C SER A 158 9.42 9.63 21.80
N GLY A 159 8.13 9.30 21.77
CA GLY A 159 7.38 8.68 22.88
C GLY A 159 7.17 7.16 22.78
N VAL A 160 7.64 6.52 21.72
CA VAL A 160 7.52 5.07 21.52
C VAL A 160 8.66 4.39 22.29
N ALA A 161 8.40 3.99 23.54
CA ALA A 161 9.34 3.18 24.31
C ALA A 161 9.69 1.90 23.53
N ALA A 162 10.92 1.41 23.68
CA ALA A 162 11.47 0.26 22.92
C ALA A 162 10.62 -1.04 22.93
N GLY A 163 9.64 -1.16 23.82
CA GLY A 163 8.65 -2.26 23.81
C GLY A 163 7.51 -2.11 22.79
N ALA A 164 7.16 -0.88 22.36
CA ALA A 164 6.14 -0.61 21.34
C ALA A 164 6.66 -0.79 19.90
N ALA A 165 7.99 -0.73 19.72
CA ALA A 165 8.67 -1.08 18.46
C ALA A 165 8.51 -2.56 18.07
N ALA A 166 7.98 -3.41 18.96
CA ALA A 166 7.69 -4.81 18.68
C ALA A 166 6.31 -5.05 18.03
N GLY A 167 5.57 -4.02 17.58
CA GLY A 167 4.33 -4.24 16.82
C GLY A 167 3.12 -4.67 17.63
N ALA A 168 3.21 -4.63 18.96
CA ALA A 168 2.06 -4.53 19.85
C ALA A 168 2.10 -3.13 20.49
N GLY A 169 1.37 -2.19 19.88
CA GLY A 169 1.03 -0.96 20.57
C GLY A 169 0.10 -1.32 21.72
N VAL A 170 0.63 -1.42 22.94
CA VAL A 170 -0.22 -1.27 24.12
C VAL A 170 -0.79 0.13 24.00
N ASP A 171 -2.11 0.21 23.86
CA ASP A 171 -2.88 1.46 23.85
C ASP A 171 -2.41 2.35 25.01
N LEU A 172 -1.50 3.27 24.70
CA LEU A 172 -1.18 4.36 25.58
C LEU A 172 -1.71 5.67 25.06
N LEU A 173 -2.05 5.82 23.77
CA LEU A 173 -2.51 7.11 23.25
C LEU A 173 -3.33 6.97 21.95
N VAL A 174 -4.64 6.76 22.07
CA VAL A 174 -5.57 7.36 21.10
C VAL A 174 -5.68 8.86 21.44
N GLY A 175 -5.21 9.69 20.51
CA GLY A 175 -5.34 11.16 20.42
C GLY A 175 -6.05 11.90 21.56
N GLY A 176 -5.28 12.60 22.40
CA GLY A 176 -5.78 13.70 23.24
C GLY A 176 -5.43 13.69 24.73
N LEU A 177 -4.64 12.75 25.25
CA LEU A 177 -4.38 12.66 26.70
C LEU A 177 -2.97 13.07 27.17
N THR A 178 -2.04 13.41 26.27
CA THR A 178 -0.71 13.93 26.69
C THR A 178 -0.73 15.35 27.25
N LEU A 179 -1.90 15.99 27.33
CA LEU A 179 -2.13 17.27 28.02
C LEU A 179 -3.30 17.22 29.03
N GLY A 180 -3.82 16.04 29.36
CA GLY A 180 -5.09 15.88 30.10
C GLY A 180 -4.99 15.33 31.52
N ALA A 181 -3.87 14.71 31.92
CA ALA A 181 -3.75 14.15 33.28
C ALA A 181 -3.77 15.23 34.39
N ALA A 182 -3.38 16.47 34.08
CA ALA A 182 -3.51 17.60 34.98
C ALA A 182 -4.94 18.20 35.01
N ALA A 183 -5.76 17.95 34.00
CA ALA A 183 -7.13 18.50 33.90
C ALA A 183 -8.21 17.62 34.56
N ALA A 184 -7.91 16.33 34.83
CA ALA A 184 -8.86 15.39 35.42
C ALA A 184 -9.28 15.75 36.86
N ILE A 185 -8.53 16.58 37.58
CA ILE A 185 -8.93 17.10 38.89
C ILE A 185 -9.88 18.31 38.76
N GLY A 186 -9.89 19.01 37.62
CA GLY A 186 -10.76 20.18 37.38
C GLY A 186 -12.15 19.86 36.83
N ALA A 187 -12.38 18.66 36.31
CA ALA A 187 -13.62 18.28 35.60
C ALA A 187 -14.72 17.68 36.49
N LEU A 188 -14.62 17.80 37.81
CA LEU A 188 -15.72 17.46 38.73
C LEU A 188 -16.68 18.64 38.99
N ALA A 189 -16.45 19.81 38.36
CA ALA A 189 -17.25 21.01 38.60
C ALA A 189 -18.10 21.50 37.40
N GLY A 190 -18.00 20.92 36.20
CA GLY A 190 -18.69 21.43 35.00
C GLY A 190 -19.36 20.33 34.17
N GLY A 191 -20.68 20.25 34.23
CA GLY A 191 -21.47 19.18 33.62
C GLY A 191 -21.57 19.23 32.10
N ALA A 192 -21.52 18.05 31.47
CA ALA A 192 -22.03 17.78 30.13
C ALA A 192 -22.25 16.25 29.97
N TRP A 193 -23.46 15.78 30.27
CA TRP A 193 -23.79 14.33 30.29
C TRP A 193 -24.32 13.78 28.95
N GLN A 194 -24.26 14.54 27.86
CA GLN A 194 -25.02 14.23 26.64
C GLN A 194 -24.31 13.36 25.57
N THR A 195 -23.17 12.75 25.87
CA THR A 195 -22.39 11.95 24.88
C THR A 195 -22.14 10.49 25.28
N VAL A 196 -23.02 9.88 26.08
CA VAL A 196 -22.84 8.53 26.69
C VAL A 196 -23.37 7.36 25.81
N GLY A 197 -23.69 7.58 24.53
CA GLY A 197 -24.40 6.59 23.71
C GLY A 197 -23.61 5.36 23.21
N HIS A 198 -22.29 5.43 23.05
CA HIS A 198 -21.48 4.31 22.49
C HIS A 198 -20.12 4.09 23.21
N TYR A 199 -19.83 4.87 24.25
CA TYR A 199 -18.55 4.81 24.97
C TYR A 199 -18.59 3.89 26.21
N GLY A 200 -19.79 3.48 26.66
CA GLY A 200 -19.98 2.73 27.90
C GLY A 200 -19.40 1.31 27.91
N GLN A 201 -19.42 0.60 26.77
CA GLN A 201 -18.81 -0.74 26.69
C GLN A 201 -17.27 -0.70 26.76
N ARG A 202 -16.64 0.44 26.42
CA ARG A 202 -15.19 0.63 26.35
C ARG A 202 -14.55 0.85 27.72
N LEU A 203 -15.29 1.40 28.67
CA LEU A 203 -14.87 1.50 30.08
C LEU A 203 -15.07 0.20 30.85
N LEU A 204 -16.09 -0.59 30.47
CA LEU A 204 -16.36 -1.90 31.07
C LEU A 204 -15.28 -2.96 30.78
N GLY A 205 -14.58 -2.87 29.65
CA GLY A 205 -13.46 -3.76 29.34
C GLY A 205 -12.29 -3.64 30.34
N LYS A 206 -12.00 -2.42 30.80
CA LYS A 206 -10.96 -2.14 31.80
C LYS A 206 -11.30 -2.69 33.19
N LEU A 207 -12.59 -2.88 33.49
CA LEU A 207 -13.06 -3.54 34.71
C LEU A 207 -13.05 -5.07 34.62
N ARG A 208 -12.85 -5.64 33.41
CA ARG A 208 -12.92 -7.10 33.15
C ARG A 208 -11.55 -7.78 32.97
N GLY A 209 -10.43 -7.08 33.19
CA GLY A 209 -9.09 -7.69 33.10
C GLY A 209 -8.64 -8.01 31.67
N HIS A 210 -9.17 -7.31 30.65
CA HIS A 210 -8.75 -7.43 29.26
C HIS A 210 -8.05 -6.16 28.74
N ARG A 211 -7.08 -6.34 27.84
CA ARG A 211 -6.37 -5.29 27.09
C ARG A 211 -6.67 -5.42 25.60
N GLU A 212 -6.75 -4.29 24.90
CA GLU A 212 -6.89 -4.26 23.45
C GLU A 212 -5.52 -4.15 22.78
N LEU A 213 -5.27 -5.01 21.80
CA LEU A 213 -4.10 -4.99 20.92
C LEU A 213 -4.50 -4.39 19.57
N THR A 214 -3.71 -3.44 19.09
CA THR A 214 -3.84 -2.82 17.77
C THR A 214 -2.47 -2.67 17.12
N VAL A 215 -2.45 -2.53 15.80
CA VAL A 215 -1.21 -2.34 15.02
C VAL A 215 -0.72 -0.89 15.14
N ASP A 216 0.59 -0.71 15.27
CA ASP A 216 1.25 0.60 15.38
C ASP A 216 1.26 1.38 14.05
N ASP A 217 1.28 2.70 14.13
CA ASP A 217 1.33 3.59 12.97
C ASP A 217 2.57 3.36 12.09
N GLY A 218 3.71 3.01 12.69
CA GLY A 218 4.94 2.70 11.96
C GLY A 218 4.78 1.52 11.00
N ILE A 219 4.03 0.49 11.42
CA ILE A 219 3.73 -0.67 10.58
C ILE A 219 2.79 -0.29 9.43
N LEU A 220 1.79 0.56 9.67
CA LEU A 220 0.92 1.06 8.60
C LEU A 220 1.70 1.86 7.55
N ARG A 221 2.64 2.72 7.98
CA ARG A 221 3.52 3.46 7.07
C ARG A 221 4.42 2.54 6.26
N LEU A 222 5.00 1.54 6.93
CA LEU A 222 5.85 0.53 6.30
C LEU A 222 5.10 -0.24 5.21
N LEU A 223 3.90 -0.71 5.53
CA LEU A 223 3.03 -1.39 4.57
C LEU A 223 2.69 -0.48 3.39
N ALA A 224 2.30 0.77 3.64
CA ALA A 224 1.95 1.72 2.59
C ALA A 224 3.12 1.93 1.62
N LEU A 225 4.30 2.29 2.14
CA LEU A 225 5.49 2.56 1.34
C LEU A 225 5.87 1.34 0.48
N ARG A 226 5.93 0.15 1.08
CA ARG A 226 6.35 -1.07 0.38
C ARG A 226 5.36 -1.51 -0.68
N GLN A 227 4.06 -1.41 -0.42
CA GLN A 227 3.05 -1.79 -1.42
C GLN A 227 2.96 -0.75 -2.55
N MET A 228 3.14 0.54 -2.26
CA MET A 228 3.22 1.57 -3.29
C MET A 228 4.46 1.40 -4.17
N GLU A 229 5.60 1.05 -3.58
CA GLU A 229 6.82 0.74 -4.32
C GLU A 229 6.62 -0.47 -5.24
N LEU A 230 6.00 -1.54 -4.74
CA LEU A 230 5.63 -2.70 -5.55
C LEU A 230 4.70 -2.32 -6.71
N LEU A 231 3.67 -1.54 -6.44
CA LEU A 231 2.70 -1.13 -7.46
C LEU A 231 3.41 -0.34 -8.58
N ARG A 232 4.27 0.62 -8.23
CA ARG A 232 5.10 1.36 -9.21
C ARG A 232 6.01 0.41 -9.99
N ALA A 233 6.62 -0.57 -9.32
CA ALA A 233 7.47 -1.57 -9.96
C ALA A 233 6.72 -2.37 -11.04
N LEU A 234 5.50 -2.82 -10.70
CA LEU A 234 4.65 -3.59 -11.59
C LEU A 234 4.15 -2.76 -12.77
N GLU A 235 3.86 -1.48 -12.54
CA GLU A 235 3.51 -0.53 -13.61
C GLU A 235 4.68 -0.31 -14.58
N LEU A 236 5.88 -0.04 -14.05
CA LEU A 236 7.06 0.22 -14.88
C LEU A 236 7.49 -1.01 -15.68
N ARG A 237 7.39 -2.22 -15.11
CA ARG A 237 7.84 -3.45 -15.78
C ARG A 237 6.85 -4.06 -16.75
N GLY A 238 5.56 -3.79 -16.61
CA GLY A 238 4.62 -3.95 -17.71
C GLY A 238 5.00 -3.12 -18.95
N HIS A 239 5.96 -2.20 -18.82
CA HIS A 239 6.48 -1.29 -19.84
C HIS A 239 8.01 -1.37 -20.03
N ALA A 240 8.66 -2.41 -19.49
CA ALA A 240 10.10 -2.72 -19.53
C ALA A 240 11.08 -1.59 -19.09
N ALA A 241 11.58 -1.69 -17.86
CA ALA A 241 12.77 -0.97 -17.40
C ALA A 241 13.62 -1.80 -16.42
N PHE A 242 14.94 -1.81 -16.64
CA PHE A 242 15.98 -2.40 -15.78
C PHE A 242 16.54 -1.42 -14.75
N GLU A 243 15.98 -0.20 -14.66
CA GLU A 243 16.46 0.79 -13.69
C GLU A 243 15.88 0.52 -12.29
N ALA A 244 16.77 0.50 -11.29
CA ALA A 244 16.41 0.40 -9.89
C ALA A 244 15.43 1.53 -9.52
N ILE A 245 14.31 1.15 -8.90
CA ILE A 245 13.23 2.07 -8.51
C ILE A 245 13.80 3.11 -7.55
N ARG A 246 13.79 4.38 -7.95
CA ARG A 246 14.12 5.48 -7.05
C ARG A 246 12.90 5.86 -6.23
N VAL A 247 12.98 5.58 -4.93
CA VAL A 247 11.95 5.82 -3.91
C VAL A 247 12.05 7.26 -3.37
N ASP A 248 11.93 8.24 -4.25
CA ASP A 248 12.00 9.68 -3.90
C ASP A 248 10.72 10.43 -4.30
N ALA A 249 9.55 9.79 -4.23
CA ALA A 249 8.28 10.45 -4.54
C ALA A 249 7.78 11.30 -3.34
N PRO A 250 7.13 12.46 -3.57
CA PRO A 250 6.59 13.31 -2.50
C PRO A 250 5.59 12.60 -1.58
N ALA A 251 4.78 11.69 -2.14
CA ALA A 251 3.87 10.85 -1.36
C ALA A 251 4.62 9.99 -0.33
N ASP A 252 5.83 9.53 -0.65
CA ASP A 252 6.66 8.74 0.28
C ASP A 252 7.08 9.59 1.48
N GLU A 253 7.29 10.90 1.32
CA GLU A 253 7.64 11.79 2.42
C GLU A 253 6.46 12.04 3.38
N GLN A 254 5.24 12.15 2.85
CA GLN A 254 4.02 12.21 3.66
C GLN A 254 3.83 10.92 4.49
N TRP A 255 4.10 9.75 3.91
CA TRP A 255 4.06 8.49 4.66
C TRP A 255 5.23 8.31 5.63
N ARG A 256 6.42 8.86 5.34
CA ARG A 256 7.59 8.80 6.24
C ARG A 256 7.48 9.74 7.45
N GLN A 257 6.92 10.93 7.26
CA GLN A 257 6.98 12.02 8.26
C GLN A 257 5.64 12.76 8.51
N GLY A 258 4.68 12.67 7.58
CA GLY A 258 3.38 13.36 7.65
C GLY A 258 2.36 12.67 8.55
N LYS A 259 1.16 13.25 8.68
CA LYS A 259 0.04 12.60 9.39
C LYS A 259 -0.52 11.45 8.56
N LEU A 260 -0.95 10.37 9.23
CA LEU A 260 -1.66 9.30 8.55
C LEU A 260 -2.99 9.83 7.96
N PRO A 261 -3.43 9.28 6.81
CA PRO A 261 -4.76 9.53 6.26
C PRO A 261 -5.87 9.44 7.30
N ALA A 262 -6.83 10.38 7.23
CA ALA A 262 -7.95 10.43 8.16
C ALA A 262 -8.80 9.14 8.13
N ALA A 263 -8.89 8.49 6.97
CA ALA A 263 -9.56 7.21 6.79
C ALA A 263 -8.99 6.11 7.73
N LEU A 264 -7.67 6.07 7.93
CA LEU A 264 -7.04 5.11 8.85
C LEU A 264 -7.37 5.40 10.32
N GLY A 265 -7.42 6.68 10.68
CA GLY A 265 -7.85 7.11 12.01
C GLY A 265 -9.29 6.72 12.32
N LYS A 266 -10.19 6.83 11.33
CA LYS A 266 -11.57 6.34 11.44
C LYS A 266 -11.62 4.82 11.52
N ALA A 267 -10.91 4.10 10.65
CA ALA A 267 -10.87 2.63 10.64
C ALA A 267 -10.47 2.05 12.01
N ARG A 268 -9.54 2.69 12.73
CA ARG A 268 -9.17 2.30 14.10
C ARG A 268 -10.35 2.29 15.08
N ALA A 269 -11.39 3.09 14.85
CA ALA A 269 -12.59 3.14 15.68
C ALA A 269 -13.65 2.09 15.31
N HIS A 270 -13.48 1.40 14.17
CA HIS A 270 -14.45 0.45 13.60
C HIS A 270 -13.82 -0.94 13.40
N PRO A 271 -13.67 -1.76 14.46
CA PRO A 271 -13.12 -3.12 14.34
C PRO A 271 -13.85 -4.00 13.32
N GLU A 272 -15.15 -3.79 13.14
CA GLU A 272 -15.99 -4.46 12.14
C GLU A 272 -15.50 -4.25 10.70
N TRP A 273 -14.68 -3.23 10.43
CA TRP A 273 -14.16 -2.99 9.07
C TRP A 273 -12.96 -3.86 8.69
N SER A 274 -12.38 -4.61 9.63
CA SER A 274 -11.22 -5.45 9.36
C SER A 274 -11.64 -6.87 9.02
N SER A 275 -11.22 -7.36 7.85
CA SER A 275 -11.33 -8.79 7.50
C SER A 275 -10.54 -9.72 8.45
N LEU A 276 -9.68 -9.17 9.32
CA LEU A 276 -8.88 -9.92 10.30
C LEU A 276 -9.62 -10.16 11.62
N ASN A 277 -10.73 -9.45 11.84
CA ASN A 277 -11.55 -9.58 13.03
C ASN A 277 -12.74 -10.53 12.77
N PRO A 278 -13.20 -11.26 13.79
CA PRO A 278 -14.45 -12.03 13.66
C PRO A 278 -15.64 -11.07 13.50
N GLY A 279 -16.59 -11.42 12.63
CA GLY A 279 -17.79 -10.61 12.40
C GLY A 279 -17.57 -9.36 11.53
N ALA A 280 -16.63 -9.41 10.59
CA ALA A 280 -16.34 -8.29 9.71
C ALA A 280 -17.53 -7.90 8.81
N GLU A 281 -17.80 -6.60 8.70
CA GLU A 281 -18.85 -5.99 7.87
C GLU A 281 -18.21 -5.23 6.70
N LEU A 282 -17.62 -5.97 5.76
CA LEU A 282 -16.82 -5.38 4.67
C LEU A 282 -17.66 -4.58 3.66
N GLU A 283 -18.96 -4.90 3.54
CA GLU A 283 -19.91 -4.26 2.62
C GLU A 283 -20.59 -3.01 3.21
N GLN A 284 -20.23 -2.60 4.44
CA GLN A 284 -20.79 -1.41 5.06
C GLN A 284 -20.46 -0.17 4.20
N ALA A 285 -21.49 0.63 3.88
CA ALA A 285 -21.33 1.78 2.98
C ALA A 285 -20.30 2.80 3.47
N GLU A 286 -20.20 3.01 4.79
CA GLU A 286 -19.21 3.91 5.38
C GLU A 286 -17.78 3.39 5.17
N ARG A 287 -17.54 2.08 5.37
CA ARG A 287 -16.25 1.45 5.09
C ARG A 287 -15.87 1.63 3.62
N GLN A 288 -16.80 1.37 2.70
CA GLN A 288 -16.56 1.52 1.27
C GLN A 288 -16.22 2.97 0.90
N ALA A 289 -16.91 3.96 1.48
CA ALA A 289 -16.61 5.37 1.25
C ALA A 289 -15.21 5.77 1.76
N GLU A 290 -14.79 5.29 2.93
CA GLU A 290 -13.44 5.54 3.45
C GLU A 290 -12.36 4.79 2.67
N LEU A 291 -12.66 3.59 2.16
CA LEU A 291 -11.78 2.83 1.28
C LEU A 291 -11.50 3.58 -0.04
N GLU A 292 -12.54 4.09 -0.70
CA GLU A 292 -12.39 4.87 -1.94
C GLU A 292 -11.61 6.16 -1.70
N ARG A 293 -11.86 6.85 -0.58
CA ARG A 293 -11.10 8.05 -0.22
C ARG A 293 -9.63 7.74 -0.01
N LEU A 294 -9.32 6.66 0.71
CA LEU A 294 -7.95 6.24 0.95
C LEU A 294 -7.25 5.83 -0.36
N ALA A 295 -7.94 5.12 -1.25
CA ALA A 295 -7.40 4.75 -2.57
C ALA A 295 -7.09 6.00 -3.40
N ALA A 296 -7.96 7.00 -3.41
CA ALA A 296 -7.72 8.26 -4.10
C ALA A 296 -6.55 9.07 -3.50
N GLU A 297 -6.36 9.05 -2.18
CA GLU A 297 -5.21 9.68 -1.52
C GLU A 297 -3.89 8.96 -1.86
N LEU A 298 -3.89 7.64 -2.06
CA LEU A 298 -2.72 6.88 -2.50
C LEU A 298 -2.34 7.16 -3.97
N ALA A 299 -3.31 7.60 -4.79
CA ALA A 299 -3.11 7.91 -6.20
C ALA A 299 -2.41 9.27 -6.44
N ALA A 300 -2.49 10.17 -5.45
CA ALA A 300 -2.00 11.55 -5.51
C ALA A 300 -0.48 11.67 -5.27
#